data_AF-A0A232LTM0-F1
#
_entry.id   AF-A0A232LTM0-F1
#
_cell.length_a   1.000
_cell.length_b   1.000
_cell.length_c   1.000
_cell.angle_alpha   90.00
_cell.angle_beta   90.00
_cell.angle_gamma   90.00
#
_symmetry.space_group_name_H-M   'P 1'
#
loop_
_entity.id
_entity.type
_entity.pdbx_description
1 polymer ?
#
loop_
_entity_poly.entity_id
_entity_poly.type
_entity_poly.pdbx_seq_one_letter_code
_entity_poly.pdbx_strand_id
1 'polypeptide(L)'
;NRDGFGSTANDAVDYVTFLANAASQRSLSIGLKNAGGIVPNVLSLMQWEVNEQCEVNAECHLFQPFISAGKPVFHIEYPSSAPNVDQATISRICGDQTAAGFSTVMKNLNLDDWVIAC
;
A
#
# COMPACT_ATOMS: atom_id res chain seq x y z
N ASN A 1 11.46 -10.80 3.50
CA ASN A 1 11.62 -11.31 4.89
C ASN A 1 12.18 -12.72 4.88
N ARG A 2 12.96 -13.09 5.91
CA ARG A 2 13.29 -14.50 6.19
C ARG A 2 12.43 -14.93 7.36
N ASP A 3 11.36 -15.66 7.08
CA ASP A 3 10.32 -16.00 8.05
C ASP A 3 10.62 -17.26 8.87
N GLY A 4 11.57 -18.10 8.43
CA GLY A 4 11.91 -19.37 9.07
C GLY A 4 10.99 -20.54 8.71
N PHE A 5 9.99 -20.31 7.86
CA PHE A 5 9.01 -21.32 7.42
C PHE A 5 9.18 -21.73 5.96
N GLY A 6 10.03 -21.01 5.22
CA GLY A 6 10.28 -21.30 3.81
C GLY A 6 9.12 -20.87 2.91
N SER A 7 8.30 -19.92 3.35
CA SER A 7 7.17 -19.43 2.56
C SER A 7 7.64 -18.80 1.26
N THR A 8 6.86 -19.03 0.22
CA THR A 8 7.11 -18.57 -1.15
C THR A 8 6.12 -17.49 -1.56
N ALA A 9 6.36 -16.89 -2.73
CA ALA A 9 5.38 -15.99 -3.34
C ALA A 9 4.05 -16.69 -3.66
N ASN A 10 4.10 -17.98 -4.03
CA ASN A 10 2.89 -18.76 -4.30
C ASN A 10 2.07 -18.99 -3.03
N ASP A 11 2.71 -19.25 -1.89
CA ASP A 11 2.00 -19.38 -0.61
C ASP A 11 1.26 -18.08 -0.26
N ALA A 12 1.88 -16.92 -0.53
CA ALA A 12 1.23 -15.62 -0.35
C ALA A 12 0.05 -15.41 -1.30
N VAL A 13 0.19 -15.78 -2.58
CA VAL A 13 -0.89 -15.71 -3.58
C VAL A 13 -2.07 -16.60 -3.17
N ASP A 14 -1.80 -17.83 -2.76
CA ASP A 14 -2.82 -18.80 -2.33
C ASP A 14 -3.56 -18.27 -1.09
N TYR A 15 -2.83 -17.76 -0.10
CA TYR A 15 -3.42 -17.23 1.12
C TYR A 15 -4.28 -15.98 0.87
N VAL A 16 -3.78 -15.02 0.08
CA VAL A 16 -4.52 -13.81 -0.29
C VAL A 16 -5.76 -14.15 -1.12
N THR A 17 -5.67 -15.13 -2.01
CA THR A 17 -6.80 -15.63 -2.80
C THR A 17 -7.88 -16.27 -1.91
N PHE A 18 -7.47 -17.08 -0.93
CA PHE A 18 -8.37 -17.62 0.09
C PHE A 18 -9.11 -16.52 0.86
N LEU A 19 -8.38 -15.48 1.31
CA LEU A 19 -8.98 -14.37 2.04
C LEU A 19 -9.96 -13.56 1.16
N ALA A 20 -9.62 -13.32 -0.11
CA ALA A 20 -10.51 -12.61 -1.03
C ALA A 20 -11.83 -13.36 -1.26
N ASN A 21 -11.76 -14.67 -1.43
CA ASN A 21 -12.95 -15.51 -1.55
C ASN A 21 -13.79 -15.50 -0.25
N ALA A 22 -13.14 -15.58 0.91
CA ALA A 22 -13.82 -15.52 2.20
C ALA A 22 -14.50 -14.16 2.46
N ALA A 23 -13.86 -13.05 2.06
CA ALA A 23 -14.43 -11.70 2.15
C ALA A 23 -15.65 -11.56 1.21
N SER A 24 -15.52 -11.99 -0.05
CA SER A 24 -16.59 -11.95 -1.04
C SER A 24 -17.84 -12.73 -0.59
N GLN A 25 -17.66 -13.92 0.00
CA GLN A 25 -18.77 -14.72 0.57
C GLN A 25 -19.51 -14.02 1.72
N ARG A 26 -18.89 -13.00 2.32
CA ARG A 26 -19.45 -12.19 3.41
C ARG A 26 -19.89 -10.80 2.94
N SER A 27 -19.91 -10.57 1.62
CA SER A 27 -20.19 -9.26 1.02
C SER A 27 -19.24 -8.15 1.50
N LEU A 28 -18.00 -8.52 1.83
CA LEU A 28 -16.93 -7.60 2.21
C LEU A 28 -15.95 -7.43 1.04
N SER A 29 -15.40 -6.24 0.93
CA SER A 29 -14.25 -5.97 0.07
C SER A 29 -12.94 -6.27 0.81
N ILE A 30 -11.87 -6.45 0.05
CA ILE A 30 -10.51 -6.68 0.54
C ILE A 30 -9.50 -5.89 -0.30
N GLY A 31 -8.37 -5.55 0.30
CA GLY A 31 -7.22 -4.99 -0.41
C GLY A 31 -5.94 -5.74 -0.10
N LEU A 32 -4.92 -5.50 -0.93
CA LEU A 32 -3.57 -6.01 -0.71
C LEU A 32 -2.80 -5.05 0.18
N LYS A 33 -2.01 -5.57 1.12
CA LYS A 33 -1.08 -4.76 1.92
C LYS A 33 0.33 -4.95 1.38
N ASN A 34 0.96 -3.89 0.87
CA ASN A 34 2.30 -3.95 0.27
C ASN A 34 2.39 -5.11 -0.75
N ALA A 35 3.41 -5.96 -0.66
CA ALA A 35 3.54 -7.19 -1.45
C ALA A 35 3.55 -6.96 -2.98
N GLY A 36 4.23 -5.90 -3.43
CA GLY A 36 4.34 -5.49 -4.84
C GLY A 36 4.69 -6.63 -5.81
N GLY A 37 5.52 -7.60 -5.37
CA GLY A 37 5.94 -8.74 -6.18
C GLY A 37 4.83 -9.71 -6.60
N ILE A 38 3.67 -9.72 -5.91
CA ILE A 38 2.53 -10.59 -6.27
C ILE A 38 1.36 -9.82 -6.86
N VAL A 39 1.49 -8.50 -7.06
CA VAL A 39 0.43 -7.66 -7.65
C VAL A 39 -0.11 -8.24 -8.96
N PRO A 40 0.71 -8.70 -9.93
CA PRO A 40 0.19 -9.28 -11.16
C PRO A 40 -0.72 -10.51 -10.97
N ASN A 41 -0.53 -11.25 -9.87
CA ASN A 41 -1.27 -12.48 -9.57
C ASN A 41 -2.61 -12.21 -8.88
N VAL A 42 -2.69 -11.16 -8.06
CA VAL A 42 -3.87 -10.92 -7.19
C VAL A 42 -4.66 -9.66 -7.54
N LEU A 43 -4.18 -8.82 -8.48
CA LEU A 43 -4.80 -7.54 -8.82
C LEU A 43 -6.29 -7.66 -9.13
N SER A 44 -6.73 -8.70 -9.84
CA SER A 44 -8.15 -8.88 -10.19
C SER A 44 -9.04 -9.16 -8.97
N LEU A 45 -8.49 -9.75 -7.91
CA LEU A 45 -9.21 -10.15 -6.70
C LEU A 45 -9.36 -9.01 -5.68
N MET A 46 -8.44 -8.06 -5.69
CA MET A 46 -8.36 -6.97 -4.72
C MET A 46 -9.19 -5.76 -5.16
N GLN A 47 -9.73 -5.00 -4.20
CA GLN A 47 -10.48 -3.76 -4.48
C GLN A 47 -9.59 -2.51 -4.35
N TRP A 48 -8.53 -2.58 -3.54
CA TRP A 48 -7.54 -1.53 -3.35
C TRP A 48 -6.19 -2.13 -2.93
N GLU A 49 -5.20 -1.26 -2.81
CA GLU A 49 -3.93 -1.56 -2.16
C GLU A 49 -3.73 -0.60 -0.97
N VAL A 50 -3.09 -1.08 0.09
CA VAL A 50 -2.59 -0.25 1.19
C VAL A 50 -1.06 -0.33 1.15
N ASN A 51 -0.41 0.79 0.85
CA ASN A 51 1.03 0.84 0.72
C ASN A 51 1.64 1.61 1.90
N GLU A 52 2.76 1.10 2.41
CA GLU A 52 3.64 1.84 3.29
C GLU A 52 4.98 2.06 2.60
N GLN A 53 5.41 3.33 2.54
CA GLN A 53 6.78 3.72 2.24
C GLN A 53 7.27 3.38 0.83
N CYS A 54 6.41 3.31 -0.19
CA CYS A 54 6.90 3.06 -1.53
C CYS A 54 7.76 4.21 -2.08
N GLU A 55 7.60 5.45 -1.63
CA GLU A 55 8.41 6.58 -2.11
C GLU A 55 9.85 6.40 -1.65
N VAL A 56 10.06 6.23 -0.33
CA VAL A 56 11.42 6.11 0.25
C VAL A 56 12.13 4.84 -0.21
N ASN A 57 11.39 3.79 -0.57
CA ASN A 57 11.95 2.56 -1.11
C ASN A 57 12.05 2.53 -2.65
N ALA A 58 11.57 3.58 -3.35
CA ALA A 58 11.50 3.64 -4.81
C ALA A 58 10.67 2.49 -5.45
N GLU A 59 9.60 2.08 -4.79
CA GLU A 59 8.77 0.92 -5.13
C GLU A 59 7.36 1.30 -5.64
N CYS A 60 7.00 2.58 -5.72
CA CYS A 60 5.61 2.98 -6.06
C CYS A 60 5.13 2.45 -7.42
N HIS A 61 6.06 2.26 -8.37
CA HIS A 61 5.79 1.67 -9.67
C HIS A 61 5.18 0.25 -9.60
N LEU A 62 5.44 -0.51 -8.53
CA LEU A 62 4.84 -1.84 -8.31
C LEU A 62 3.34 -1.78 -8.02
N PHE A 63 2.83 -0.63 -7.57
CA PHE A 63 1.45 -0.44 -7.13
C PHE A 63 0.61 0.39 -8.12
N GLN A 64 1.25 1.09 -9.06
CA GLN A 64 0.60 1.76 -10.19
C GLN A 64 -0.36 0.88 -11.03
N PRO A 65 -0.20 -0.46 -11.13
CA PRO A 65 -1.22 -1.32 -11.73
C PRO A 65 -2.61 -1.21 -11.09
N PHE A 66 -2.72 -0.89 -9.80
CA PHE A 66 -4.02 -0.61 -9.16
C PHE A 66 -4.67 0.63 -9.74
N ILE A 67 -3.95 1.75 -9.84
CA ILE A 67 -4.44 2.99 -10.45
C ILE A 67 -4.84 2.76 -11.90
N SER A 68 -4.01 2.06 -12.66
CA SER A 68 -4.29 1.72 -14.07
C SER A 68 -5.55 0.86 -14.24
N ALA A 69 -5.88 0.05 -13.23
CA ALA A 69 -7.11 -0.76 -13.19
C ALA A 69 -8.31 -0.01 -12.57
N GLY A 70 -8.18 1.29 -12.27
CA GLY A 70 -9.23 2.10 -11.64
C GLY A 70 -9.46 1.78 -10.16
N LYS A 71 -8.45 1.23 -9.47
CA LYS A 71 -8.50 0.85 -8.05
C LYS A 71 -7.61 1.77 -7.22
N PRO A 72 -8.04 2.24 -6.05
CA PRO A 72 -7.25 3.15 -5.25
C PRO A 72 -6.04 2.46 -4.61
N VAL A 73 -5.00 3.25 -4.38
CA VAL A 73 -3.85 2.92 -3.53
C VAL A 73 -3.91 3.85 -2.32
N PHE A 74 -4.14 3.30 -1.13
CA PHE A 74 -4.09 4.03 0.14
C PHE A 74 -2.65 4.07 0.62
N HIS A 75 -1.97 5.16 0.34
CA HIS A 75 -0.53 5.30 0.46
C HIS A 75 -0.15 6.01 1.76
N ILE A 76 0.77 5.42 2.51
CA ILE A 76 1.23 5.94 3.80
C ILE A 76 2.73 6.18 3.75
N GLU A 77 3.14 7.41 4.02
CA GLU A 77 4.53 7.76 4.28
C GLU A 77 4.75 8.07 5.76
N TYR A 78 5.93 7.72 6.28
CA TYR A 78 6.31 7.97 7.67
C TYR A 78 7.52 8.92 7.74
N PRO A 79 7.29 10.25 7.66
CA PRO A 79 8.37 11.22 7.85
C PRO A 79 9.04 11.02 9.21
N SER A 80 10.38 11.01 9.25
CA SER A 80 11.12 10.88 10.52
C SER A 80 10.90 12.04 11.49
N SER A 81 10.38 13.17 11.00
CA SER A 81 10.01 14.35 11.77
C SER A 81 8.57 14.30 12.31
N ALA A 82 7.78 13.28 11.99
CA ALA A 82 6.40 13.16 12.47
C ALA A 82 6.35 13.18 14.02
N PRO A 83 5.40 13.92 14.63
CA PRO A 83 4.29 14.66 14.00
C PRO A 83 4.63 16.09 13.52
N ASN A 84 5.86 16.56 13.75
CA ASN A 84 6.30 17.92 13.42
C ASN A 84 6.95 17.99 12.02
N VAL A 85 6.16 17.73 10.98
CA VAL A 85 6.62 17.70 9.59
C VAL A 85 6.61 19.11 8.99
N ASP A 86 7.72 19.54 8.39
CA ASP A 86 7.81 20.85 7.75
C ASP A 86 7.16 20.88 6.35
N GLN A 87 6.87 22.10 5.87
CA GLN A 87 6.20 22.29 4.58
C GLN A 87 7.03 21.76 3.40
N ALA A 88 8.36 21.80 3.48
CA ALA A 88 9.22 21.29 2.42
C ALA A 88 9.09 19.76 2.28
N THR A 89 9.02 19.05 3.41
CA THR A 89 8.81 17.60 3.45
C THR A 89 7.42 17.23 2.96
N ILE A 90 6.38 17.97 3.37
CA ILE A 90 5.01 17.79 2.88
C ILE A 90 4.97 17.95 1.35
N SER A 91 5.53 19.04 0.82
CA SER A 91 5.55 19.30 -0.63
C SER A 91 6.34 18.27 -1.42
N ARG A 92 7.42 17.71 -0.83
CA ARG A 92 8.16 16.60 -1.46
C ARG A 92 7.30 15.35 -1.59
N ILE A 93 6.69 14.91 -0.49
CA ILE A 93 5.88 13.69 -0.44
C ILE A 93 4.63 13.81 -1.33
N CYS A 94 3.89 14.92 -1.19
CA CYS A 94 2.68 15.14 -2.00
C CYS A 94 2.99 15.44 -3.48
N GLY A 95 4.21 15.86 -3.79
CA GLY A 95 4.65 16.19 -5.14
C GLY A 95 5.24 15.02 -5.92
N ASP A 96 5.45 13.86 -5.28
CA ASP A 96 6.10 12.72 -5.94
C ASP A 96 5.23 12.15 -7.07
N GLN A 97 5.76 12.24 -8.29
CA GLN A 97 5.11 11.74 -9.49
C GLN A 97 5.07 10.22 -9.56
N THR A 98 5.93 9.50 -8.82
CA THR A 98 5.89 8.03 -8.80
C THR A 98 4.66 7.49 -8.07
N ALA A 99 4.11 8.27 -7.14
CA ALA A 99 2.86 8.01 -6.42
C ALA A 99 1.64 8.71 -7.05
N ALA A 100 1.72 9.15 -8.31
CA ALA A 100 0.61 9.81 -8.99
C ALA A 100 -0.68 8.97 -8.94
N GLY A 101 -1.79 9.59 -8.52
CA GLY A 101 -3.09 8.94 -8.35
C GLY A 101 -3.29 8.22 -7.02
N PHE A 102 -2.26 8.12 -6.16
CA PHE A 102 -2.37 7.49 -4.85
C PHE A 102 -3.10 8.43 -3.88
N SER A 103 -3.84 7.85 -2.94
CA SER A 103 -4.46 8.56 -1.82
C SER A 103 -3.46 8.61 -0.66
N THR A 104 -2.60 9.62 -0.67
CA THR A 104 -1.42 9.72 0.22
C THR A 104 -1.75 10.39 1.55
N VAL A 105 -1.31 9.76 2.64
CA VAL A 105 -1.27 10.35 3.98
C VAL A 105 0.13 10.21 4.59
N MET A 106 0.54 11.21 5.37
CA MET A 106 1.68 11.11 6.27
C MET A 106 1.20 10.75 7.67
N LYS A 107 1.84 9.76 8.27
CA LYS A 107 1.52 9.25 9.61
C LYS A 107 2.77 9.12 10.47
N ASN A 108 2.58 9.03 11.78
CA ASN A 108 3.59 8.48 12.68
C ASN A 108 3.50 6.94 12.66
N LEU A 109 4.57 6.28 13.09
CA LEU A 109 4.70 4.82 12.95
C LEU A 109 3.71 4.04 13.83
N ASN A 110 3.26 4.62 14.95
CA ASN A 110 2.23 4.04 15.83
C ASN A 110 0.80 4.17 15.27
N LEU A 111 0.61 4.89 14.15
CA LEU A 111 -0.67 5.05 13.45
C LEU A 111 -1.81 5.55 14.37
N ASP A 112 -1.51 6.51 15.25
CA ASP A 112 -2.53 7.17 16.06
C ASP A 112 -3.36 8.16 15.23
N ASP A 113 -4.15 9.02 15.87
CA ASP A 113 -5.08 9.92 15.18
C ASP A 113 -4.39 10.99 14.31
N TRP A 114 -3.10 11.29 14.53
CA TRP A 114 -2.40 12.34 13.80
C TRP A 114 -2.25 12.02 12.31
N VAL A 115 -2.62 12.94 11.43
CA VAL A 115 -2.53 12.75 9.97
C VAL A 115 -2.30 14.06 9.25
N ILE A 116 -1.47 14.03 8.21
CA ILE A 116 -1.44 15.05 7.16
C ILE A 116 -1.82 14.37 5.85
N ALA A 117 -2.82 14.90 5.16
CA ALA A 117 -3.22 14.42 3.85
C ALA A 117 -2.63 15.28 2.74
N CYS A 118 -2.30 14.64 1.62
CA CYS A 118 -2.30 15.27 0.31
C CYS A 118 -3.76 15.25 -0.22
#